data_AF-A0A5P9JD74-F1
#
_entry.id   AF-A0A5P9JD74-F1
#
_cell.length_a   1.000
_cell.length_b   1.000
_cell.length_c   1.000
_cell.angle_alpha   90.00
_cell.angle_beta   90.00
_cell.angle_gamma   90.00
#
_symmetry.space_group_name_H-M   'P 1'
#
loop_
_entity.id
_entity.type
_entity.pdbx_description
1 polymer ?
#
loop_
_entity_poly.entity_id
_entity_poly.type
_entity_poly.pdbx_seq_one_letter_code
_entity_poly.pdbx_strand_id
1 'polypeptide(L)'
;MKLLIPIALALVGLGAGVGAGFALRPSPELPDVAQTENPCGEVAHTEPDHAKDDSHDAPSGDPIFVSLDHQFVVPIIKDGRVDALVVLSLTLETDSAAQDIAQKRKPRLRDRFLRVMLDHANTSGFEGNFTSNGKLDRLKTALMETARAEIGPGLYDVLLLDIVKQAA
;
A
#
# COMPACT_ATOMS: atom_id res chain seq x y z
N MET A 1 -22.54 24.10 47.05
CA MET A 1 -23.50 24.04 45.91
C MET A 1 -23.01 24.72 44.61
N LYS A 2 -21.68 24.83 44.35
CA LYS A 2 -21.16 25.45 43.10
C LYS A 2 -20.77 24.44 42.00
N LEU A 3 -20.84 23.13 42.28
CA LEU A 3 -20.42 22.06 41.36
C LEU A 3 -21.59 21.20 40.84
N LEU A 4 -22.81 21.38 41.36
CA LEU A 4 -23.96 20.56 40.93
C LEU A 4 -24.44 20.93 39.52
N ILE A 5 -24.45 22.22 39.19
CA ILE A 5 -24.83 22.73 37.87
C ILE A 5 -23.88 22.21 36.76
N PRO A 6 -22.54 22.32 36.88
CA PRO A 6 -21.65 21.84 35.82
C PRO A 6 -21.69 20.31 35.65
N ILE A 7 -21.86 19.54 36.73
CA ILE A 7 -21.95 18.07 36.64
C ILE A 7 -23.25 17.63 35.97
N ALA A 8 -24.39 18.27 36.31
CA ALA A 8 -25.67 17.97 35.67
C ALA A 8 -25.63 18.28 34.16
N LEU A 9 -25.01 19.41 33.79
CA LEU A 9 -24.88 19.81 32.38
C LEU A 9 -23.98 18.84 31.59
N ALA A 10 -22.89 18.37 32.21
CA ALA A 10 -22.03 17.35 31.62
C ALA A 10 -22.76 16.02 31.40
N LEU A 11 -23.53 15.54 32.38
CA LEU A 11 -24.29 14.28 32.25
C LEU A 11 -25.38 14.37 31.19
N VAL A 12 -26.11 15.48 31.12
CA VAL A 12 -27.15 15.69 30.11
C VAL A 12 -26.55 15.83 28.72
N GLY A 13 -25.45 16.57 28.57
CA GLY A 13 -24.75 16.71 27.28
C GLY A 13 -24.23 15.39 26.75
N LEU A 14 -23.62 14.57 27.62
CA LEU A 14 -23.07 13.27 27.23
C LEU A 14 -24.19 12.26 26.89
N GLY A 15 -25.28 12.25 27.66
CA GLY A 15 -26.45 11.42 27.38
C GLY A 15 -27.17 11.80 26.09
N ALA A 16 -27.35 13.11 25.84
CA ALA A 16 -27.97 13.60 24.61
C ALA A 16 -27.12 13.31 23.37
N GLY A 17 -25.79 13.49 23.46
CA GLY A 17 -24.87 13.22 22.35
C GLY A 17 -24.86 11.76 21.92
N VAL A 18 -24.78 10.82 22.88
CA VAL A 18 -24.78 9.38 22.59
C VAL A 18 -26.13 8.93 22.04
N GLY A 19 -27.24 9.40 22.62
CA GLY A 19 -28.59 9.07 22.16
C GLY A 19 -28.87 9.54 20.73
N ALA A 20 -28.50 10.78 20.40
CA ALA A 20 -28.68 11.33 19.05
C ALA A 20 -27.81 10.62 18.00
N GLY A 21 -26.56 10.28 18.34
CA GLY A 21 -25.66 9.56 17.44
C GLY A 21 -26.17 8.14 17.11
N PHE A 22 -26.82 7.48 18.05
CA PHE A 22 -27.42 6.16 17.80
C PHE A 22 -28.70 6.26 16.96
N ALA A 23 -29.55 7.26 17.23
CA ALA A 23 -30.82 7.45 16.50
C ALA A 23 -30.62 7.94 15.06
N LEU A 24 -29.60 8.75 14.79
CA LEU A 24 -29.33 9.33 13.47
C LEU A 24 -28.37 8.51 12.62
N ARG A 25 -27.96 7.31 13.08
CA ARG A 25 -27.05 6.46 12.31
C ARG A 25 -27.74 6.04 11.00
N PRO A 26 -27.21 6.39 9.82
CA PRO A 26 -27.77 5.96 8.54
C PRO A 26 -27.73 4.43 8.44
N SER A 27 -28.81 3.82 7.94
CA SER A 27 -28.78 2.40 7.60
C SER A 27 -27.82 2.19 6.41
N PRO A 28 -26.99 1.15 6.43
CA PRO A 28 -26.14 0.82 5.29
C PRO A 28 -27.02 0.47 4.09
N GLU A 29 -26.93 1.28 3.03
CA GLU A 29 -27.52 0.97 1.74
C GLU A 29 -26.73 -0.16 1.08
N LEU A 30 -27.41 -1.30 0.88
CA LEU A 30 -26.96 -2.35 -0.03
C LEU A 30 -27.06 -1.78 -1.46
N PRO A 31 -26.01 -1.91 -2.30
CA PRO A 31 -26.10 -1.45 -3.68
C PRO A 31 -27.13 -2.30 -4.44
N ASP A 32 -28.24 -1.65 -4.79
CA ASP A 32 -29.24 -2.15 -5.73
C ASP A 32 -28.65 -2.06 -7.14
N VAL A 33 -28.42 -3.22 -7.76
CA VAL A 33 -27.98 -3.34 -9.16
C VAL A 33 -29.19 -3.05 -10.05
N ALA A 34 -29.47 -1.75 -10.19
CA ALA A 34 -30.40 -1.25 -11.19
C ALA A 34 -29.79 -1.42 -12.58
N GLN A 35 -30.35 -2.39 -13.31
CA GLN A 35 -30.23 -2.56 -14.75
C GLN A 35 -30.47 -1.21 -15.45
N THR A 36 -29.42 -0.66 -16.07
CA THR A 36 -29.55 0.42 -17.03
C THR A 36 -28.98 -0.08 -18.34
N GLU A 37 -29.93 -0.37 -19.23
CA GLU A 37 -29.96 -0.12 -20.66
C GLU A 37 -28.64 -0.04 -21.43
N ASN A 38 -28.61 -0.81 -22.51
CA ASN A 38 -27.57 -0.90 -23.50
C ASN A 38 -28.03 -0.11 -24.74
N PRO A 39 -27.54 1.12 -24.99
CA PRO A 39 -27.78 1.81 -26.24
C PRO A 39 -26.43 2.08 -26.88
N CYS A 40 -25.91 1.15 -27.70
CA CYS A 40 -25.14 1.45 -28.92
C CYS A 40 -24.48 0.19 -29.50
N GLY A 41 -24.94 -0.20 -30.70
CA GLY A 41 -24.04 -0.54 -31.81
C GLY A 41 -23.61 -2.00 -31.94
N GLU A 42 -24.36 -2.76 -32.73
CA GLU A 42 -23.85 -3.94 -33.42
C GLU A 42 -22.79 -3.55 -34.45
N VAL A 43 -21.57 -4.07 -34.29
CA VAL A 43 -20.61 -4.22 -35.38
C VAL A 43 -19.90 -5.56 -35.22
N ALA A 44 -20.28 -6.48 -36.10
CA ALA A 44 -19.59 -7.74 -36.31
C ALA A 44 -18.20 -7.48 -36.89
N HIS A 45 -17.16 -7.90 -36.17
CA HIS A 45 -15.84 -8.17 -36.73
C HIS A 45 -15.37 -9.54 -36.23
N THR A 46 -15.32 -10.47 -37.17
CA THR A 46 -14.70 -11.79 -37.07
C THR A 46 -13.19 -11.65 -37.27
N GLU A 47 -12.37 -12.14 -36.34
CA GLU A 47 -11.30 -13.14 -36.54
C GLU A 47 -10.43 -13.32 -35.27
N PRO A 48 -9.67 -14.44 -35.15
CA PRO A 48 -9.62 -15.26 -33.93
C PRO A 48 -8.34 -15.10 -33.10
N ASP A 49 -8.36 -15.79 -31.96
CA ASP A 49 -7.21 -16.35 -31.24
C ASP A 49 -6.08 -15.39 -30.82
N HIS A 50 -6.14 -14.96 -29.56
CA HIS A 50 -5.09 -15.21 -28.56
C HIS A 50 -5.51 -14.56 -27.24
N ALA A 51 -6.52 -15.16 -26.60
CA ALA A 51 -6.66 -14.98 -25.15
C ALA A 51 -5.62 -15.88 -24.50
N LYS A 52 -4.43 -15.34 -24.24
CA LYS A 52 -3.63 -15.84 -23.13
C LYS A 52 -4.45 -15.55 -21.89
N ASP A 53 -5.03 -16.62 -21.40
CA ASP A 53 -5.46 -16.82 -20.03
C ASP A 53 -4.25 -16.54 -19.12
N ASP A 54 -3.99 -15.25 -18.85
CA ASP A 54 -3.34 -14.86 -17.60
C ASP A 54 -4.42 -14.96 -16.52
N SER A 55 -4.81 -16.20 -16.25
CA SER A 55 -5.42 -16.59 -14.99
C SER A 55 -4.40 -16.23 -13.93
N HIS A 56 -4.48 -15.00 -13.43
CA HIS A 56 -4.01 -14.69 -12.10
C HIS A 56 -4.77 -15.63 -11.18
N ASP A 57 -4.13 -16.77 -10.89
CA ASP A 57 -4.49 -17.67 -9.80
C ASP A 57 -4.62 -16.78 -8.57
N ALA A 58 -5.85 -16.35 -8.30
CA ALA A 58 -6.18 -15.64 -7.09
C ALA A 58 -5.81 -16.62 -5.97
N PRO A 59 -4.83 -16.29 -5.12
CA PRO A 59 -4.31 -17.27 -4.21
C PRO A 59 -5.42 -17.76 -3.29
N SER A 60 -5.57 -19.07 -3.19
CA SER A 60 -6.55 -19.71 -2.33
C SER A 60 -6.11 -19.57 -0.87
N GLY A 61 -6.37 -18.43 -0.26
CA GLY A 61 -6.10 -18.14 1.15
C GLY A 61 -5.96 -16.65 1.44
N ASP A 62 -6.26 -16.24 2.68
CA ASP A 62 -6.07 -14.85 3.10
C ASP A 62 -4.58 -14.46 3.02
N PRO A 63 -4.26 -13.26 2.51
CA PRO A 63 -2.88 -12.79 2.42
C PRO A 63 -2.25 -12.62 3.80
N ILE A 64 -0.98 -12.99 3.90
CA ILE A 64 -0.17 -12.85 5.12
C ILE A 64 0.86 -11.74 4.93
N PHE A 65 0.90 -10.84 5.90
CA PHE A 65 1.77 -9.68 5.88
C PHE A 65 3.03 -9.91 6.71
N VAL A 66 4.19 -9.76 6.07
CA VAL A 66 5.51 -9.86 6.69
C VAL A 66 6.16 -8.48 6.72
N SER A 67 6.09 -7.81 7.87
CA SER A 67 6.74 -6.52 8.07
C SER A 67 8.27 -6.65 8.02
N LEU A 68 8.93 -5.73 7.33
CA LEU A 68 10.38 -5.59 7.40
C LEU A 68 10.74 -4.67 8.55
N ASP A 69 11.39 -5.26 9.56
CA ASP A 69 11.73 -4.57 10.80
C ASP A 69 12.74 -3.43 10.52
N HIS A 70 12.51 -2.27 11.14
CA HIS A 70 13.25 -1.02 10.94
C HIS A 70 13.09 -0.39 9.56
N GLN A 71 12.98 0.93 9.55
CA GLN A 71 12.88 1.72 8.33
C GLN A 71 14.15 1.59 7.47
N PHE A 72 13.99 1.85 6.18
CA PHE A 72 15.05 2.01 5.20
C PHE A 72 15.40 3.48 5.12
N VAL A 73 16.69 3.81 5.19
CA VAL A 73 17.18 5.20 5.10
C VAL A 73 18.13 5.30 3.92
N VAL A 74 17.81 6.17 2.98
CA VAL A 74 18.49 6.29 1.68
C VAL A 74 18.93 7.74 1.49
N PRO A 75 20.24 8.03 1.45
CA PRO A 75 20.71 9.38 1.20
C PRO A 75 20.60 9.73 -0.28
N ILE A 76 20.17 10.96 -0.57
CA ILE A 76 20.31 11.58 -1.89
C ILE A 76 21.57 12.44 -1.86
N ILE A 77 22.53 12.12 -2.71
CA ILE A 77 23.81 12.83 -2.79
C ILE A 77 23.82 13.75 -4.00
N LYS A 78 24.14 15.02 -3.78
CA LYS A 78 24.35 16.02 -4.83
C LYS A 78 25.64 16.78 -4.56
N ASP A 79 26.47 16.95 -5.58
CA ASP A 79 27.77 17.65 -5.47
C ASP A 79 28.66 17.13 -4.32
N GLY A 80 28.61 15.82 -4.06
CA GLY A 80 29.38 15.16 -3.00
C GLY A 80 28.86 15.38 -1.56
N ARG A 81 27.66 15.94 -1.39
CA ARG A 81 27.03 16.19 -0.09
C ARG A 81 25.64 15.55 -0.02
N VAL A 82 25.17 15.26 1.19
CA VAL A 82 23.79 14.82 1.40
C VAL A 82 22.87 16.03 1.18
N ASP A 83 22.01 15.94 0.16
CA ASP A 83 20.98 16.95 -0.17
C ASP A 83 19.66 16.63 0.54
N ALA A 84 19.35 15.34 0.69
CA ALA A 84 18.16 14.87 1.40
C ALA A 84 18.34 13.43 1.91
N LEU A 85 17.47 13.05 2.85
CA LEU A 85 17.28 11.68 3.31
C LEU A 85 15.87 11.20 2.96
N VAL A 86 15.77 10.02 2.38
CA VAL A 86 14.50 9.33 2.15
C VAL A 86 14.37 8.19 3.15
N VAL A 87 13.23 8.16 3.84
CA VAL A 87 12.89 7.14 4.83
C VAL A 87 11.69 6.35 4.31
N LEU A 88 11.81 5.02 4.23
CA LEU A 88 10.74 4.14 3.77
C LEU A 88 10.45 3.03 4.78
N SER A 89 9.19 2.62 4.88
CA SER A 89 8.76 1.41 5.61
C SER A 89 8.07 0.46 4.63
N LEU A 90 8.42 -0.83 4.70
CA LEU A 90 7.96 -1.83 3.75
C LEU A 90 7.36 -3.05 4.47
N THR A 91 6.32 -3.61 3.86
CA THR A 91 5.72 -4.89 4.25
C THR A 91 5.56 -5.76 3.01
N LEU A 92 5.83 -7.06 3.14
CA LEU A 92 5.58 -8.03 2.07
C LEU A 92 4.20 -8.64 2.25
N GLU A 93 3.42 -8.71 1.19
CA GLU A 93 2.17 -9.46 1.14
C GLU A 93 2.46 -10.81 0.48
N THR A 94 2.15 -11.91 1.18
CA THR A 94 2.60 -13.26 0.82
C THR A 94 1.56 -14.33 1.11
N ASP A 95 1.72 -15.50 0.50
CA ASP A 95 1.06 -16.74 0.93
C ASP A 95 1.69 -17.31 2.21
N SER A 96 1.08 -18.37 2.75
CA SER A 96 1.58 -19.04 3.96
C SER A 96 2.93 -19.75 3.78
N ALA A 97 3.25 -20.23 2.58
CA ALA A 97 4.51 -20.92 2.31
C ALA A 97 5.69 -19.93 2.18
N ALA A 98 5.46 -18.78 1.56
CA ALA A 98 6.42 -17.72 1.36
C ALA A 98 6.65 -16.91 2.63
N GLN A 99 5.70 -16.85 3.56
CA GLN A 99 5.87 -16.21 4.87
C GLN A 99 7.12 -16.72 5.60
N ASP A 100 7.27 -18.04 5.72
CA ASP A 100 8.40 -18.67 6.42
C ASP A 100 9.74 -18.36 5.74
N ILE A 101 9.74 -18.34 4.41
CA ILE A 101 10.92 -18.02 3.61
C ILE A 101 11.29 -16.54 3.80
N ALA A 102 10.30 -15.64 3.71
CA ALA A 102 10.48 -14.22 3.91
C ALA A 102 11.06 -13.92 5.29
N GLN A 103 10.51 -14.51 6.36
CA GLN A 103 11.02 -14.34 7.73
C GLN A 103 12.49 -14.80 7.85
N LYS A 104 12.84 -15.97 7.31
CA LYS A 104 14.22 -16.48 7.34
C LYS A 104 15.19 -15.65 6.48
N ARG A 105 14.71 -15.09 5.36
CA ARG A 105 15.51 -14.31 4.40
C ARG A 105 15.43 -12.80 4.61
N LYS A 106 14.76 -12.32 5.67
CA LYS A 106 14.67 -10.90 6.03
C LYS A 106 16.00 -10.16 5.90
N PRO A 107 17.15 -10.66 6.41
CA PRO A 107 18.43 -9.97 6.26
C PRO A 107 18.86 -9.77 4.80
N ARG A 108 18.63 -10.77 3.93
CA ARG A 108 18.95 -10.69 2.49
C ARG A 108 17.99 -9.75 1.74
N LEU A 109 16.70 -9.83 2.06
CA LEU A 109 15.70 -8.92 1.51
C LEU A 109 16.05 -7.46 1.82
N ARG A 110 16.43 -7.17 3.07
CA ARG A 110 16.86 -5.83 3.48
C ARG A 110 18.08 -5.35 2.70
N ASP A 111 19.12 -6.18 2.60
CA ASP A 111 20.34 -5.85 1.84
C ASP A 111 20.02 -5.52 0.38
N ARG A 112 19.21 -6.34 -0.30
CA ARG A 112 18.87 -6.09 -1.71
C ARG A 112 17.94 -4.92 -1.91
N PHE A 113 16.94 -4.74 -1.05
CA PHE A 113 16.05 -3.59 -1.11
C PHE A 113 16.79 -2.27 -0.93
N LEU A 114 17.77 -2.23 -0.01
CA LEU A 114 18.64 -1.06 0.13
C LEU A 114 19.39 -0.75 -1.16
N ARG A 115 19.93 -1.77 -1.86
CA ARG A 115 20.60 -1.58 -3.15
C ARG A 115 19.65 -1.03 -4.20
N VAL A 116 18.46 -1.62 -4.34
CA VAL A 116 17.42 -1.13 -5.27
C VAL A 116 17.07 0.33 -5.00
N MET A 117 16.88 0.71 -3.73
CA MET A 117 16.56 2.09 -3.38
C MET A 117 17.72 3.05 -3.62
N LEU A 118 18.97 2.63 -3.36
CA LEU A 118 20.16 3.42 -3.66
C LEU A 118 20.32 3.65 -5.17
N ASP A 119 20.12 2.61 -5.97
CA ASP A 119 20.15 2.73 -7.44
C ASP A 119 19.02 3.63 -7.95
N HIS A 120 17.84 3.55 -7.34
CA HIS A 120 16.72 4.46 -7.62
C HIS A 120 17.06 5.91 -7.25
N ALA A 121 17.73 6.14 -6.12
CA ALA A 121 18.20 7.47 -5.73
C ALA A 121 19.24 8.03 -6.72
N ASN A 122 20.19 7.20 -7.14
CA ASN A 122 21.25 7.57 -8.09
C ASN A 122 20.74 7.88 -9.51
N THR A 123 19.54 7.39 -9.86
CA THR A 123 18.86 7.69 -11.12
C THR A 123 17.84 8.83 -10.99
N SER A 124 17.99 9.68 -9.96
CA SER A 124 17.10 10.80 -9.66
C SER A 124 15.64 10.40 -9.44
N GLY A 125 15.41 9.16 -9.01
CA GLY A 125 14.09 8.59 -8.73
C GLY A 125 13.37 9.25 -7.55
N PHE A 126 14.12 9.80 -6.59
CA PHE A 126 13.56 10.55 -5.45
C PHE A 126 13.59 12.09 -5.60
N GLU A 127 14.02 12.59 -6.76
CA GLU A 127 14.07 14.03 -7.05
C GLU A 127 12.74 14.55 -7.63
N GLY A 128 12.49 15.86 -7.53
CA GLY A 128 11.29 16.50 -8.05
C GLY A 128 10.00 15.93 -7.44
N ASN A 129 8.97 15.75 -8.28
CA ASN A 129 7.72 15.07 -7.91
C ASN A 129 7.93 13.56 -7.81
N PHE A 130 8.63 13.12 -6.76
CA PHE A 130 9.02 11.73 -6.54
C PHE A 130 7.83 10.79 -6.26
N THR A 131 6.69 11.34 -5.85
CA THR A 131 5.44 10.60 -5.65
C THR A 131 4.60 10.49 -6.91
N SER A 132 5.09 10.97 -8.06
CA SER A 132 4.43 10.72 -9.35
C SER A 132 4.42 9.21 -9.64
N ASN A 133 3.30 8.72 -10.19
CA ASN A 133 3.07 7.30 -10.50
C ASN A 133 4.30 6.68 -11.19
N GLY A 134 4.80 7.29 -12.26
CA GLY A 134 5.91 6.72 -13.02
C GLY A 134 7.25 6.57 -12.28
N LYS A 135 7.53 7.36 -11.23
CA LYS A 135 8.78 7.20 -10.45
C LYS A 135 8.59 6.12 -9.38
N LEU A 136 7.48 6.18 -8.64
CA LEU A 136 7.18 5.23 -7.58
C LEU A 136 6.91 3.83 -8.15
N ASP A 137 6.27 3.73 -9.31
CA ASP A 137 6.01 2.45 -10.00
C ASP A 137 7.32 1.74 -10.34
N ARG A 138 8.34 2.45 -10.86
CA ARG A 138 9.65 1.85 -11.16
C ARG A 138 10.32 1.30 -9.90
N LEU A 139 10.25 2.04 -8.79
CA LEU A 139 10.77 1.55 -7.51
C LEU A 139 10.01 0.30 -7.07
N LYS A 140 8.67 0.34 -7.10
CA LYS A 140 7.81 -0.79 -6.71
C LYS A 140 8.08 -2.03 -7.56
N THR A 141 8.20 -1.89 -8.88
CA THR A 141 8.54 -2.99 -9.79
C THR A 141 9.89 -3.60 -9.44
N ALA A 142 10.94 -2.80 -9.25
CA ALA A 142 12.27 -3.32 -8.92
C ALA A 142 12.31 -4.02 -7.55
N LEU A 143 11.58 -3.49 -6.55
CA LEU A 143 11.42 -4.13 -5.25
C LEU A 143 10.66 -5.47 -5.38
N MET A 144 9.59 -5.50 -6.18
CA MET A 144 8.81 -6.70 -6.45
C MET A 144 9.62 -7.81 -7.12
N GLU A 145 10.38 -7.48 -8.17
CA GLU A 145 11.28 -8.43 -8.85
C GLU A 145 12.33 -9.00 -7.90
N THR A 146 12.93 -8.12 -7.09
CA THR A 146 13.94 -8.49 -6.10
C THR A 146 13.36 -9.40 -5.02
N ALA A 147 12.16 -9.08 -4.52
CA ALA A 147 11.48 -9.87 -3.51
C ALA A 147 11.10 -11.25 -4.06
N ARG A 148 10.52 -11.28 -5.28
CA ARG A 148 10.13 -12.52 -5.98
C ARG A 148 11.33 -13.45 -6.16
N ALA A 149 12.49 -12.91 -6.54
CA ALA A 149 13.72 -13.68 -6.68
C ALA A 149 14.23 -14.26 -5.35
N GLU A 150 13.94 -13.61 -4.22
CA GLU A 150 14.39 -14.07 -2.90
C GLU A 150 13.41 -15.02 -2.22
N ILE A 151 12.09 -14.86 -2.38
CA ILE A 151 11.09 -15.65 -1.64
C ILE A 151 10.24 -16.58 -2.53
N GLY A 152 10.29 -16.42 -3.85
CA GLY A 152 9.59 -17.28 -4.79
C GLY A 152 8.18 -16.80 -5.16
N PRO A 153 7.37 -17.67 -5.80
CA PRO A 153 6.09 -17.29 -6.42
C PRO A 153 5.00 -16.90 -5.42
N GLY A 154 5.11 -17.27 -4.15
CA GLY A 154 4.14 -16.91 -3.10
C GLY A 154 4.17 -15.44 -2.64
N LEU A 155 4.93 -14.57 -3.31
CA LEU A 155 4.83 -13.11 -3.12
C LEU A 155 3.59 -12.58 -3.86
N TYR A 156 2.76 -11.76 -3.24
CA TYR A 156 1.67 -11.06 -3.93
C TYR A 156 2.05 -9.61 -4.22
N ASP A 157 2.55 -8.88 -3.21
CA ASP A 157 2.93 -7.48 -3.35
C ASP A 157 4.06 -7.06 -2.37
N VAL A 158 4.71 -5.95 -2.67
CA VAL A 158 5.58 -5.19 -1.77
C VAL A 158 4.86 -3.88 -1.45
N LEU A 159 4.39 -3.78 -0.23
CA LEU A 159 3.62 -2.64 0.26
C LEU A 159 4.57 -1.56 0.79
N LEU A 160 4.49 -0.37 0.19
CA LEU A 160 5.13 0.84 0.71
C LEU A 160 4.16 1.48 1.72
N LEU A 161 4.47 1.37 3.01
CA LEU A 161 3.59 1.90 4.05
C LEU A 161 3.82 3.40 4.26
N ASP A 162 5.08 3.82 4.33
CA ASP A 162 5.49 5.22 4.43
C ASP A 162 6.61 5.53 3.46
N ILE A 163 6.60 6.76 2.95
CA ILE A 163 7.71 7.38 2.25
C ILE A 163 7.83 8.84 2.69
N VAL A 164 8.97 9.19 3.29
CA VAL A 164 9.25 10.55 3.75
C VAL A 164 10.55 11.00 3.14
N LYS A 165 10.58 12.20 2.56
CA LYS A 165 11.82 12.86 2.12
C LYS A 165 12.06 14.09 2.98
N GLN A 166 13.22 14.16 3.62
CA GLN A 166 13.67 15.30 4.41
C GLN A 166 14.86 15.94 3.71
N ALA A 167 14.76 17.24 3.42
CA ALA A 167 15.91 18.01 2.93
C ALA A 167 16.95 18.17 4.06
N ALA A 168 18.22 18.18 3.68
CA ALA A 168 19.34 18.42 4.59
C ALA A 168 19.45 19.90 5.00
#